data_AF-A0A382UKW0-F1
#
_entry.id   AF-A0A382UKW0-F1
#
_cell.length_a   1.000
_cell.length_b   1.000
_cell.length_c   1.000
_cell.angle_alpha   90.00
_cell.angle_beta   90.00
_cell.angle_gamma   90.00
#
_symmetry.space_group_name_H-M   'P 1'
#
loop_
_entity.id
_entity.type
_entity.pdbx_description
1 polymer ?
#
loop_
_entity_poly.entity_id
_entity_poly.type
_entity_poly.pdbx_seq_one_letter_code
_entity_poly.pdbx_strand_id
1 'polypeptide(L)'
;MKFLSKFFLSVLLLTVTSVSWAACPEGYKSNYKGECVDASGNAPKYLRDFNAASVLFDKEDDGYGTFIDFEYHGRNAHKKYGVNVVNRSDDHPVRHGKQSIRFEVRPGDCGGKPGDSDCEVPSERSELHGAGPKDKAGKEYWYAWSVFFTKEYVIPER
;
A
#
# COMPACT_ATOMS: atom_id res chain seq x y z
N MET A 1 -19.95 40.52 -28.30
CA MET A 1 -19.04 40.36 -27.14
C MET A 1 -19.42 39.16 -26.25
N LYS A 2 -19.57 37.94 -26.78
CA LYS A 2 -19.87 36.72 -25.99
C LYS A 2 -18.87 35.57 -26.22
N PHE A 3 -17.98 35.70 -27.20
CA PHE A 3 -17.01 34.67 -27.57
C PHE A 3 -15.71 34.71 -26.75
N LEU A 4 -15.30 35.88 -26.25
CA LEU A 4 -14.09 36.02 -25.41
C LEU A 4 -14.27 35.44 -24.00
N SER A 5 -15.49 35.37 -23.47
CA SER A 5 -15.73 34.89 -22.10
C SER A 5 -15.60 33.36 -21.96
N LYS A 6 -16.00 32.59 -22.97
CA LYS A 6 -15.95 31.12 -22.91
C LYS A 6 -14.54 30.56 -23.12
N PHE A 7 -13.74 31.22 -23.96
CA PHE A 7 -12.36 30.80 -24.20
C PHE A 7 -11.49 31.02 -22.96
N PHE A 8 -11.64 32.16 -22.27
CA PHE A 8 -10.95 32.41 -21.01
C PHE A 8 -11.41 31.47 -19.89
N LEU A 9 -12.70 31.15 -19.80
CA LEU A 9 -13.20 30.20 -18.79
C LEU A 9 -12.68 28.77 -19.04
N SER A 10 -12.59 28.36 -20.32
CA SER A 10 -12.04 27.06 -20.71
C SER A 10 -10.55 26.95 -20.42
N VAL A 11 -9.76 27.98 -20.72
CA VAL A 11 -8.33 28.01 -20.41
C VAL A 11 -8.10 28.05 -18.89
N LEU A 12 -8.92 28.81 -18.14
CA LEU A 12 -8.84 28.85 -16.68
C LEU A 12 -9.16 27.48 -16.06
N LEU A 13 -10.21 26.78 -16.52
CA LEU A 13 -10.51 25.42 -16.05
C LEU A 13 -9.41 24.40 -16.41
N LEU A 14 -8.80 24.50 -17.58
CA LEU A 14 -7.70 23.61 -18.00
C LEU A 14 -6.40 23.84 -17.23
N THR A 15 -6.15 25.06 -16.75
CA THR A 15 -4.98 25.32 -15.90
C THR A 15 -5.16 24.82 -14.46
N VAL A 16 -6.39 24.83 -13.93
CA VAL A 16 -6.66 24.43 -12.55
C VAL A 16 -6.65 22.90 -12.35
N THR A 17 -6.83 22.10 -13.42
CA THR A 17 -6.79 20.63 -13.33
C THR A 17 -5.38 20.04 -13.41
N SER A 18 -4.34 20.84 -13.65
CA SER A 18 -2.95 20.35 -13.83
C SER A 18 -2.06 20.42 -12.59
N VAL A 19 -2.59 20.86 -11.44
CA VAL A 19 -1.82 20.95 -10.19
C VAL A 19 -2.44 20.07 -9.12
N SER A 20 -2.61 18.78 -9.42
CA SER A 20 -2.77 17.75 -8.38
C SER A 20 -1.40 17.43 -7.78
N TRP A 21 -0.71 18.44 -7.24
CA TRP A 21 0.41 18.17 -6.34
C TRP A 21 -0.24 17.80 -5.01
N ALA A 22 -0.38 16.50 -4.75
CA ALA A 22 -0.58 16.06 -3.38
C ALA A 22 0.57 16.66 -2.56
N ALA A 23 0.26 17.65 -1.71
CA ALA A 23 1.27 18.29 -0.90
C ALA A 23 1.98 17.22 -0.06
N CYS A 24 3.30 17.32 0.03
CA CYS A 24 4.07 16.37 0.83
C CYS A 24 3.57 16.39 2.29
N PRO A 25 3.65 15.25 3.01
CA PRO A 25 3.29 15.19 4.42
C PRO A 25 4.05 16.23 5.23
N GLU A 26 3.51 16.62 6.38
CA GLU A 26 4.14 17.60 7.26
C GLU A 26 5.58 17.17 7.62
N GLY A 27 6.53 18.09 7.44
CA GLY A 27 7.97 17.81 7.60
C GLY A 27 8.70 17.31 6.34
N TYR A 28 8.01 17.13 5.21
CA TYR A 28 8.59 16.68 3.94
C TYR A 28 8.41 17.70 2.82
N LYS A 29 9.36 17.74 1.88
CA LYS A 29 9.35 18.62 0.69
C LYS A 29 9.58 17.82 -0.59
N SER A 30 9.05 18.29 -1.70
CA SER A 30 9.31 17.66 -3.00
C SER A 30 10.75 17.95 -3.47
N ASN A 31 11.46 16.93 -3.96
CA ASN A 31 12.78 17.08 -4.58
C ASN A 31 12.66 17.39 -6.08
N TYR A 32 13.80 17.51 -6.78
CA TYR A 32 13.83 17.80 -8.23
C TYR A 32 13.20 16.71 -9.11
N LYS A 33 12.92 15.53 -8.55
CA LYS A 33 12.24 14.41 -9.20
C LYS A 33 10.74 14.35 -8.88
N GLY A 34 10.23 15.26 -8.03
CA GLY A 34 8.85 15.23 -7.56
C GLY A 34 8.62 14.38 -6.31
N GLU A 35 9.64 13.71 -5.75
CA GLU A 35 9.49 12.82 -4.60
C GLU A 35 9.48 13.61 -3.28
N CYS A 36 8.61 13.23 -2.34
CA CYS A 36 8.63 13.80 -0.99
C CYS A 36 9.82 13.28 -0.19
N VAL A 37 10.63 14.18 0.35
CA VAL A 37 11.82 13.88 1.17
C VAL A 37 11.94 14.77 2.39
N ASP A 38 12.53 14.26 3.46
CA ASP A 38 12.83 15.01 4.68
C ASP A 38 14.01 15.99 4.49
N ALA A 39 14.41 16.68 5.56
CA ALA A 39 15.54 17.59 5.55
C ALA A 39 16.89 16.91 5.19
N SER A 40 16.99 15.60 5.38
CA SER A 40 18.17 14.79 5.05
C SER A 40 18.10 14.18 3.64
N GLY A 41 17.04 14.46 2.88
CA GLY A 41 16.83 13.90 1.55
C GLY A 41 16.27 12.47 1.52
N ASN A 42 15.80 11.97 2.66
CA ASN A 42 15.22 10.64 2.77
C ASN A 42 13.71 10.69 2.50
N ALA A 43 13.19 9.66 1.81
CA ALA A 43 11.74 9.49 1.71
C ALA A 43 11.10 9.34 3.10
N PRO A 44 9.80 9.65 3.25
CA PRO A 44 9.06 9.39 4.48
C PRO A 44 9.33 8.02 5.07
N LYS A 45 9.40 7.96 6.41
CA LYS A 45 9.70 6.71 7.13
C LYS A 45 8.82 5.56 6.64
N TYR A 46 7.51 5.81 6.46
CA TYR A 46 6.60 4.82 5.86
C TYR A 46 7.09 4.34 4.47
N LEU A 47 7.41 5.25 3.54
CA LEU A 47 8.01 4.98 2.22
C LEU A 47 9.35 4.23 2.26
N ARG A 48 10.17 4.46 3.29
CA ARG A 48 11.44 3.76 3.48
C ARG A 48 11.25 2.34 4.01
N ASP A 49 10.33 2.19 4.95
CA ASP A 49 9.98 0.89 5.54
C ASP A 49 9.41 -0.05 4.45
N PHE A 50 8.75 0.48 3.41
CA PHE A 50 8.31 -0.29 2.22
C PHE A 50 9.44 -0.88 1.35
N ASN A 51 10.66 -0.34 1.39
CA ASN A 51 11.79 -0.85 0.62
C ASN A 51 12.70 -1.77 1.45
N ALA A 52 12.33 -2.09 2.69
CA ALA A 52 13.08 -2.98 3.57
C ALA A 52 12.78 -4.46 3.30
N ALA A 53 13.69 -5.34 3.74
CA ALA A 53 13.52 -6.81 3.67
C ALA A 53 12.39 -7.35 4.58
N SER A 54 11.87 -6.49 5.47
CA SER A 54 10.72 -6.70 6.34
C SER A 54 9.97 -5.37 6.47
N VAL A 55 8.68 -5.34 6.14
CA VAL A 55 7.87 -4.12 6.24
C VAL A 55 7.03 -4.19 7.50
N LEU A 56 7.12 -3.14 8.31
CA LEU A 56 6.22 -2.87 9.44
C LEU A 56 5.18 -1.84 8.98
N PHE A 57 3.91 -2.17 9.14
CA PHE A 57 2.79 -1.28 8.80
C PHE A 57 2.09 -0.92 10.11
N ASP A 58 2.26 0.32 10.60
CA ASP A 58 1.77 0.75 11.91
C ASP A 58 0.76 1.91 11.84
N LYS A 59 0.76 2.69 10.75
CA LYS A 59 -0.13 3.85 10.61
C LYS A 59 -0.44 4.21 9.15
N GLU A 60 -1.72 4.42 8.84
CA GLU A 60 -2.17 5.04 7.59
C GLU A 60 -1.78 6.52 7.52
N ASP A 61 -1.63 7.05 6.30
CA ASP A 61 -1.26 8.44 6.01
C ASP A 61 -2.28 9.49 6.49
N ASP A 62 -3.52 9.07 6.74
CA ASP A 62 -4.57 9.91 7.32
C ASP A 62 -4.54 9.96 8.86
N GLY A 63 -3.62 9.21 9.48
CA GLY A 63 -3.38 9.21 10.90
C GLY A 63 -4.41 8.46 11.74
N TYR A 64 -5.42 7.84 11.11
CA TYR A 64 -6.48 7.12 11.81
C TYR A 64 -6.04 5.77 12.39
N GLY A 65 -4.84 5.27 12.01
CA GLY A 65 -4.29 4.05 12.60
C GLY A 65 -5.10 2.80 12.27
N THR A 66 -5.72 2.76 11.09
CA THR A 66 -6.54 1.63 10.64
C THR A 66 -5.71 0.37 10.39
N PHE A 67 -4.40 0.52 10.22
CA PHE A 67 -3.44 -0.57 10.27
C PHE A 67 -3.01 -0.80 11.73
N ILE A 68 -3.23 -2.02 12.23
CA ILE A 68 -2.50 -2.56 13.39
C ILE A 68 -1.05 -2.77 12.96
N ASP A 69 -0.10 -2.82 13.90
CA ASP A 69 1.28 -3.26 13.62
C ASP A 69 1.28 -4.64 12.92
N PHE A 70 1.52 -4.63 11.62
CA PHE A 70 1.70 -5.82 10.80
C PHE A 70 3.14 -5.98 10.38
N GLU A 71 3.62 -7.21 10.32
CA GLU A 71 4.91 -7.61 9.76
C GLU A 71 4.68 -8.50 8.52
N TYR A 72 5.51 -8.31 7.50
CA TYR A 72 5.56 -9.25 6.39
C TYR A 72 6.02 -10.63 6.87
N HIS A 73 5.25 -11.67 6.54
CA HIS A 73 5.50 -13.03 7.01
C HIS A 73 6.80 -13.59 6.40
N GLY A 74 7.81 -13.80 7.25
CA GLY A 74 9.17 -14.16 6.85
C GLY A 74 9.39 -15.55 6.24
N ARG A 75 8.33 -16.33 5.94
CA ARG A 75 8.50 -17.62 5.23
C ARG A 75 8.94 -17.42 3.78
N ASN A 76 8.48 -16.33 3.17
CA ASN A 76 8.98 -15.86 1.88
C ASN A 76 9.83 -14.63 2.12
N ALA A 77 10.91 -14.46 1.36
CA ALA A 77 11.64 -13.21 1.37
C ALA A 77 10.70 -12.10 0.87
N HIS A 78 10.69 -10.95 1.56
CA HIS A 78 9.86 -9.83 1.11
C HIS A 78 10.28 -9.39 -0.29
N LYS A 79 9.31 -9.43 -1.21
CA LYS A 79 9.45 -8.87 -2.55
C LYS A 79 8.65 -7.58 -2.59
N LYS A 80 9.25 -6.51 -3.13
CA LYS A 80 8.64 -5.17 -3.20
C LYS A 80 7.25 -5.15 -3.86
N TYR A 81 6.99 -6.07 -4.79
CA TYR A 81 5.68 -6.18 -5.44
C TYR A 81 4.67 -7.01 -4.62
N GLY A 82 5.14 -7.86 -3.71
CA GLY A 82 4.34 -8.88 -3.03
C GLY A 82 3.37 -8.31 -2.02
N VAL A 83 3.82 -7.32 -1.23
CA VAL A 83 2.94 -6.48 -0.41
C VAL A 83 3.38 -5.03 -0.53
N ASN A 84 2.43 -4.15 -0.77
CA ASN A 84 2.69 -2.71 -0.86
C ASN A 84 1.51 -1.91 -0.30
N VAL A 85 1.78 -0.71 0.23
CA VAL A 85 0.71 0.29 0.44
C VAL A 85 0.58 1.12 -0.82
N VAL A 86 -0.66 1.25 -1.28
CA VAL A 86 -1.01 1.94 -2.51
C VAL A 86 -1.97 3.09 -2.21
N ASN A 87 -1.93 4.15 -3.02
CA ASN A 87 -2.72 5.36 -2.78
C ASN A 87 -3.89 5.49 -3.75
N ARG A 88 -4.98 6.07 -3.28
CA ARG A 88 -6.12 6.49 -4.11
C ARG A 88 -5.71 7.51 -5.18
N SER A 89 -4.70 8.34 -4.93
CA SER A 89 -4.19 9.31 -5.92
C SER A 89 -3.59 8.66 -7.16
N ASP A 90 -3.13 7.41 -7.02
CA ASP A 90 -2.51 6.63 -8.08
C ASP A 90 -3.53 5.68 -8.74
N ASP A 91 -4.82 5.98 -8.60
CA ASP A 91 -5.97 5.22 -9.10
C ASP A 91 -6.11 3.80 -8.52
N HIS A 92 -5.58 3.57 -7.32
CA HIS A 92 -5.77 2.29 -6.62
C HIS A 92 -7.08 2.24 -5.81
N PRO A 93 -7.69 1.04 -5.69
CA PRO A 93 -8.91 0.86 -4.91
C PRO A 93 -8.64 1.05 -3.41
N VAL A 94 -9.39 1.96 -2.78
CA VAL A 94 -9.26 2.29 -1.37
C VAL A 94 -10.65 2.34 -0.73
N ARG A 95 -10.89 1.51 0.30
CA ARG A 95 -12.18 1.49 1.01
C ARG A 95 -12.40 2.74 1.87
N HIS A 96 -11.38 3.16 2.61
CA HIS A 96 -11.44 4.28 3.55
C HIS A 96 -10.11 5.03 3.52
N GLY A 97 -10.12 6.33 3.82
CA GLY A 97 -8.90 7.15 3.79
C GLY A 97 -8.32 7.31 2.39
N LYS A 98 -6.99 7.38 2.32
CA LYS A 98 -6.22 7.60 1.09
C LYS A 98 -5.41 6.38 0.65
N GLN A 99 -5.28 5.36 1.49
CA GLN A 99 -4.39 4.22 1.29
C GLN A 99 -5.09 2.88 1.43
N SER A 100 -4.53 1.85 0.79
CA SER A 100 -4.90 0.45 1.01
C SER A 100 -3.68 -0.46 0.90
N ILE A 101 -3.77 -1.67 1.43
CA ILE A 101 -2.73 -2.70 1.27
C ILE A 101 -3.05 -3.50 0.02
N ARG A 102 -2.08 -3.56 -0.90
CA ARG A 102 -2.12 -4.39 -2.10
C ARG A 102 -1.24 -5.62 -1.89
N PHE A 103 -1.82 -6.79 -2.12
CA PHE A 103 -1.11 -8.06 -2.21
C PHE A 103 -0.93 -8.46 -3.67
N GLU A 104 0.22 -9.03 -4.00
CA GLU A 104 0.47 -9.72 -5.26
C GLU A 104 1.23 -11.01 -4.98
N VAL A 105 0.83 -12.07 -5.65
CA VAL A 105 1.53 -13.36 -5.65
C VAL A 105 1.78 -13.72 -7.11
N ARG A 106 3.02 -14.04 -7.44
CA ARG A 106 3.43 -14.49 -8.77
C ARG A 106 3.84 -15.95 -8.74
N PRO A 107 3.75 -16.66 -9.88
CA PRO A 107 4.26 -18.02 -10.00
C PRO A 107 5.70 -18.13 -9.48
N GLY A 108 5.94 -19.06 -8.56
CA GLY A 108 7.22 -19.26 -7.88
C GLY A 108 7.45 -18.37 -6.65
N ASP A 109 6.47 -17.60 -6.20
CA ASP A 109 6.49 -16.90 -4.90
C ASP A 109 6.22 -17.88 -3.74
N CYS A 110 7.10 -18.86 -3.62
CA CYS A 110 7.11 -19.88 -2.58
C CYS A 110 8.36 -19.74 -1.71
N GLY A 111 8.34 -20.35 -0.53
CA GLY A 111 9.46 -20.31 0.40
C GLY A 111 9.31 -21.35 1.49
N GLY A 112 9.92 -21.09 2.65
CA GLY A 112 10.16 -22.11 3.67
C GLY A 112 11.44 -22.91 3.41
N LYS A 113 11.57 -24.03 4.11
CA LYS A 113 12.78 -24.87 4.14
C LYS A 113 12.48 -26.23 3.51
N PRO A 114 13.48 -26.98 3.02
CA PRO A 114 13.25 -28.32 2.48
C PRO A 114 12.47 -29.22 3.45
N GLY A 115 11.46 -29.94 2.96
CA GLY A 115 10.53 -30.76 3.73
C GLY A 115 9.40 -30.00 4.44
N ASP A 116 9.40 -28.67 4.36
CA ASP A 116 8.36 -27.77 4.86
C ASP A 116 8.36 -26.48 4.01
N SER A 117 8.36 -26.67 2.69
CA SER A 117 8.41 -25.61 1.70
C SER A 117 7.10 -25.50 0.96
N ASP A 118 6.64 -24.25 0.77
CA ASP A 118 5.52 -23.96 -0.12
C ASP A 118 5.85 -24.38 -1.56
N CYS A 119 7.14 -24.48 -1.92
CA CYS A 119 7.59 -24.92 -3.25
C CYS A 119 7.45 -26.42 -3.49
N GLU A 120 7.28 -27.22 -2.43
CA GLU A 120 7.12 -28.68 -2.52
C GLU A 120 5.64 -29.08 -2.60
N VAL A 121 4.74 -28.12 -2.48
CA VAL A 121 3.28 -28.26 -2.55
C VAL A 121 2.71 -27.21 -3.52
N PRO A 122 1.45 -27.29 -3.96
CA PRO A 122 0.87 -26.25 -4.81
C PRO A 122 0.49 -25.01 -3.97
N SER A 123 1.48 -24.30 -3.42
CA SER A 123 1.28 -23.14 -2.55
C SER A 123 2.25 -21.99 -2.86
N GLU A 124 1.73 -20.77 -2.83
CA GLU A 124 2.47 -19.52 -3.03
C GLU A 124 1.87 -18.47 -2.10
N ARG A 125 2.70 -17.55 -1.56
CA ARG A 125 2.28 -16.73 -0.41
C ARG A 125 2.88 -15.33 -0.43
N SER A 126 2.03 -14.35 -0.10
CA SER A 126 2.40 -13.00 0.34
C SER A 126 1.47 -12.67 1.49
N GLU A 127 2.01 -12.55 2.70
CA GLU A 127 1.19 -12.48 3.91
C GLU A 127 1.71 -11.44 4.89
N LEU A 128 0.77 -10.89 5.66
CA LEU A 128 1.03 -10.08 6.84
C LEU A 128 0.57 -10.84 8.09
N HIS A 129 1.31 -10.73 9.18
CA HIS A 129 0.87 -11.16 10.50
C HIS A 129 0.97 -10.02 11.50
N GLY A 130 0.14 -10.05 12.54
CA GLY A 130 0.25 -9.07 13.62
C GLY A 130 1.63 -9.18 14.30
N ALA A 131 2.31 -8.05 14.45
CA ALA A 131 3.59 -7.91 15.16
C ALA A 131 3.42 -7.90 16.69
N GLY A 132 2.17 -7.71 17.15
CA GLY A 132 1.81 -7.58 18.56
C GLY A 132 1.70 -8.90 19.33
N PRO A 133 1.33 -8.82 20.63
CA PRO A 133 1.07 -10.00 21.45
C PRO A 133 0.04 -10.91 20.78
N LYS A 134 0.36 -12.20 20.71
CA LYS A 134 -0.56 -13.20 20.15
C LYS A 134 -1.80 -13.35 21.02
N ASP A 135 -2.91 -13.59 20.35
CA ASP A 135 -4.16 -13.94 20.98
C ASP A 135 -4.01 -15.20 21.84
N LYS A 136 -4.67 -15.19 23.00
CA LYS A 136 -4.57 -16.27 23.98
C LYS A 136 -5.82 -17.12 23.92
N ALA A 137 -5.63 -18.44 24.02
CA ALA A 137 -6.74 -19.38 24.13
C ALA A 137 -7.65 -19.02 25.32
N GLY A 138 -8.97 -19.15 25.12
CA GLY A 138 -9.97 -18.85 26.15
C GLY A 138 -10.22 -17.35 26.38
N LYS A 139 -9.80 -16.48 25.46
CA LYS A 139 -10.09 -15.05 25.47
C LYS A 139 -10.94 -14.67 24.24
N GLU A 140 -11.65 -13.55 24.37
CA GLU A 140 -12.47 -12.98 23.30
C GLU A 140 -11.70 -11.86 22.58
N TYR A 141 -11.78 -11.87 21.25
CA TYR A 141 -11.15 -10.90 20.37
C TYR A 141 -12.09 -10.61 19.19
N TRP A 142 -12.02 -9.39 18.66
CA TRP A 142 -12.83 -8.93 17.54
C TRP A 142 -11.92 -8.49 16.40
N TYR A 143 -12.21 -8.95 15.19
CA TYR A 143 -11.43 -8.63 13.98
C TYR A 143 -12.36 -8.09 12.91
N ALA A 144 -11.87 -7.10 12.16
CA ALA A 144 -12.55 -6.57 11.01
C ALA A 144 -11.54 -6.28 9.91
N TRP A 145 -11.88 -6.66 8.67
CA TRP A 145 -11.10 -6.33 7.49
C TRP A 145 -12.04 -6.10 6.31
N SER A 146 -11.48 -5.61 5.22
CA SER A 146 -12.18 -5.50 3.95
C SER A 146 -11.23 -5.87 2.83
N VAL A 147 -11.76 -6.59 1.84
CA VAL A 147 -10.97 -7.10 0.71
C VAL A 147 -11.58 -6.63 -0.60
N PHE A 148 -10.72 -6.30 -1.56
CA PHE A 148 -11.10 -5.97 -2.92
C PHE A 148 -10.35 -6.89 -3.87
N PHE A 149 -11.08 -7.59 -4.74
CA PHE A 149 -10.52 -8.40 -5.82
C PHE A 149 -10.70 -7.65 -7.13
N THR A 150 -9.66 -7.62 -7.97
CA THR A 150 -9.76 -6.99 -9.30
C THR A 150 -10.70 -7.79 -10.19
N LYS A 151 -11.27 -7.16 -11.22
CA LYS A 151 -12.22 -7.83 -12.12
C LYS A 151 -11.58 -8.99 -12.89
N GLU A 152 -10.27 -8.90 -13.12
CA GLU A 152 -9.47 -9.93 -13.78
C GLU A 152 -9.10 -11.08 -12.84
N TYR A 153 -9.33 -10.94 -11.53
CA TYR A 153 -9.01 -11.97 -10.56
C TYR A 153 -10.01 -13.12 -10.67
N VAL A 154 -9.57 -14.23 -11.25
CA VAL A 154 -10.32 -15.48 -11.30
C VAL A 154 -9.98 -16.27 -10.05
N ILE A 155 -10.98 -16.54 -9.20
CA ILE A 155 -10.84 -17.54 -8.14
C ILE A 155 -10.92 -18.92 -8.83
N PRO A 156 -9.84 -19.72 -8.86
CA PRO A 156 -9.90 -21.04 -9.45
C PRO A 156 -10.91 -21.89 -8.66
N GLU A 157 -11.82 -22.58 -9.35
CA GLU A 157 -12.59 -23.64 -8.72
C GLU A 157 -11.63 -24.75 -8.29
N ARG A 158 -11.84 -25.25 -7.07
CA ARG A 158 -10.94 -26.17 -6.39
C ARG A 158 -11.27 -27.63 -6.68
#